data_AF-A0A2U3C649-F1
#
_entry.id   AF-A0A2U3C649-F1
#
_cell.length_a   1.000
_cell.length_b   1.000
_cell.length_c   1.000
_cell.angle_alpha   90.00
_cell.angle_beta   90.00
_cell.angle_gamma   90.00
#
_symmetry.space_group_name_H-M   'P 1'
#
loop_
_entity.id
_entity.type
_entity.pdbx_description
1 polymer ?
#
loop_
_entity_poly.entity_id
_entity_poly.type
_entity_poly.pdbx_seq_one_letter_code
_entity_poly.pdbx_strand_id
1 'polypeptide(L)' 'MTALRLSRSKVYDLIRSRQLASFTVGRARRVTPDSLRAFIQGQIEENAA' A
#
# COMPACT_ATOMS: atom_id res chain seq x y z
N MET A 1 -8.84 5.58 -3.61
CA MET A 1 -8.03 4.35 -3.50
C MET A 1 -8.98 3.17 -3.36
N THR A 2 -9.36 2.54 -4.47
CA THR A 2 -10.46 1.56 -4.52
C THR A 2 -10.09 0.22 -3.90
N ALA A 3 -8.85 -0.22 -4.10
CA ALA A 3 -8.38 -1.53 -3.62
C ALA A 3 -8.28 -1.63 -2.09
N LEU A 4 -7.80 -0.56 -1.42
CA LEU A 4 -7.61 -0.55 0.03
C LEU A 4 -8.73 0.15 0.80
N ARG A 5 -9.66 0.84 0.12
CA ARG A 5 -10.68 1.71 0.76
C ARG A 5 -10.10 2.73 1.76
N LEU A 6 -8.84 3.12 1.58
CA LEU A 6 -8.14 4.13 2.39
C LEU A 6 -8.18 5.52 1.75
N SER A 7 -7.97 6.55 2.57
CA SER A 7 -7.78 7.91 2.08
C SER A 7 -6.52 8.03 1.22
N ARG A 8 -6.49 9.01 0.32
CA ARG A 8 -5.31 9.28 -0.52
C ARG A 8 -4.09 9.59 0.35
N SER A 9 -4.24 10.43 1.37
CA SER A 9 -3.16 10.82 2.29
C SER A 9 -2.56 9.59 2.98
N LYS A 10 -3.39 8.72 3.56
CA LYS A 10 -2.91 7.51 4.23
C LYS A 10 -2.13 6.60 3.28
N VAL A 11 -2.56 6.49 2.04
CA VAL A 11 -1.89 5.68 1.03
C VAL A 11 -0.53 6.26 0.65
N TYR A 12 -0.44 7.59 0.54
CA TYR A 12 0.86 8.23 0.34
C TYR A 12 1.77 8.07 1.55
N ASP A 13 1.24 8.07 2.78
CA ASP A 13 2.03 7.78 3.97
C ASP A 13 2.59 6.35 3.94
N LEU A 14 1.80 5.35 3.55
CA LEU A 14 2.25 3.96 3.39
C LEU A 14 3.33 3.82 2.31
N ILE A 15 3.21 4.57 1.21
CA ILE A 15 4.24 4.62 0.18
C ILE A 15 5.51 5.29 0.72
N ARG A 16 5.37 6.39 1.46
CA ARG A 16 6.48 7.16 2.03
C ARG A 16 7.23 6.37 3.11
N SER A 17 6.52 5.58 3.91
CA SER A 17 7.09 4.68 4.91
C SER A 17 7.63 3.37 4.32
N ARG A 18 7.57 3.19 2.99
CA ARG A 18 7.97 1.97 2.28
C ARG A 18 7.19 0.71 2.66
N GLN A 19 6.05 0.85 3.31
CA GLN A 19 5.12 -0.26 3.59
C GLN A 19 4.33 -0.68 2.34
N LEU A 20 4.22 0.21 1.36
CA LEU A 20 3.60 -0.07 0.07
C LEU A 20 4.59 0.25 -1.05
N ALA A 21 5.23 -0.79 -1.58
CA ALA A 21 6.13 -0.67 -2.71
C ALA A 21 5.38 -0.11 -3.92
N SER A 22 5.97 0.93 -4.51
CA SER A 22 5.35 1.65 -5.60
C SER A 22 6.41 2.14 -6.58
N PHE A 23 5.97 2.32 -7.82
CA PHE A 23 6.76 2.92 -8.87
C PHE A 23 5.94 3.98 -9.58
N THR A 24 6.58 4.83 -10.38
CA THR A 24 5.87 5.83 -11.19
C THR A 24 6.05 5.54 -12.67
N VAL A 25 4.95 5.67 -13.40
CA VAL A 25 4.89 5.63 -14.87
C VAL A 25 4.32 6.96 -15.33
N GLY A 26 5.14 7.79 -15.96
CA GLY A 26 4.79 9.16 -16.30
C GLY A 26 4.41 9.99 -15.06
N ARG A 27 3.17 10.48 -15.00
CA ARG A 27 2.64 11.26 -13.86
C ARG A 27 1.87 10.40 -12.84
N ALA A 28 1.75 9.10 -13.07
CA ALA A 28 0.93 8.21 -12.23
C ALA A 28 1.80 7.33 -11.32
N ARG A 29 1.41 7.22 -10.05
CA ARG A 29 1.95 6.23 -9.12
C ARG A 29 1.20 4.90 -9.27
N ARG A 30 1.95 3.79 -9.32
CA ARG A 30 1.45 2.42 -9.41
C ARG A 30 1.95 1.61 -8.22
N VAL A 31 1.12 0.69 -7.74
CA VAL A 31 1.41 -0.25 -6.65
C VAL A 31 1.28 -1.64 -7.23
N THR A 32 2.22 -2.53 -6.91
CA THR A 32 2.17 -3.92 -7.41
C THR A 32 1.16 -4.74 -6.62
N PRO A 33 0.50 -5.73 -7.24
CA PRO A 33 -0.39 -6.66 -6.53
C PRO A 33 0.32 -7.38 -5.37
N ASP A 34 1.59 -7.75 -5.56
CA ASP A 34 2.39 -8.42 -4.53
C ASP A 34 2.63 -7.53 -3.32
N SER A 35 2.90 -6.23 -3.53
CA SER A 35 3.06 -5.30 -2.43
C SER A 35 1.75 -5.12 -1.66
N LEU A 36 0.62 -5.11 -2.36
CA LEU A 36 -0.68 -5.03 -1.72
C LEU A 36 -0.95 -6.27 -0.87
N ARG A 37 -0.65 -7.46 -1.40
CA ARG A 37 -0.79 -8.73 -0.68
C ARG A 37 0.09 -8.77 0.55
N ALA A 38 1.38 -8.41 0.43
CA ALA A 38 2.31 -8.38 1.54
C ALA A 38 1.87 -7.42 2.64
N PHE A 39 1.40 -6.22 2.26
CA PHE A 39 0.86 -5.24 3.21
C PHE A 39 -0.35 -5.81 3.98
N ILE A 40 -1.34 -6.38 3.29
CA ILE A 40 -2.53 -6.96 3.93
C ILE A 40 -2.15 -8.12 4.86
N GLN A 41 -1.25 -9.01 4.41
CA GLN A 41 -0.80 -10.13 5.22
C GLN A 41 -0.14 -9.67 6.52
N GLY A 42 0.77 -8.68 6.45
CA GLY A 42 1.40 -8.11 7.65
C GLY A 42 0.39 -7.46 8.60
N GLN A 43 -0.66 -6.81 8.07
CA GLN A 43 -1.74 -6.28 8.90
C GLN A 43 -2.57 -7.37 9.57
N ILE A 44 -2.80 -8.51 8.93
CA ILE A 44 -3.50 -9.64 9.54
C ILE A 44 -2.67 -10.21 10.69
N GLU A 45 -1.38 -10.40 10.48
CA GLU A 45 -0.45 -10.93 11.48
C GLU A 45 -0.31 -9.98 12.68
N GLU A 46 -0.19 -8.67 12.44
CA GLU A 46 -0.10 -7.64 13.49
C GLU A 46 -1.38 -7.53 14.33
N ASN A 47 -2.57 -7.72 13.72
CA ASN A 47 -3.84 -7.66 14.45
C ASN A 47 -4.27 -9.01 15.07
N ALA A 48 -3.59 -10.11 14.73
CA ALA A 48 -3.83 -11.41 15.33
C ALA A 48 -2.97 -11.67 16.59
N ALA A 49 -1.91 -10.87 16.78
CA ALA A 49 -1.03 -10.88 17.95
C ALA A 49 -1.58 -9.99 19.09
#